data_AF-A0A942F392-F1
#
_entry.id   AF-A0A942F392-F1
#
_cell.length_a   1.000
_cell.length_b   1.000
_cell.length_c   1.000
_cell.angle_alpha   90.00
_cell.angle_beta   90.00
_cell.angle_gamma   90.00
#
_symmetry.space_group_name_H-M   'P 1'
#
loop_
_entity.id
_entity.type
_entity.pdbx_description
1 polymer ?
#
loop_
_entity_poly.entity_id
_entity_poly.type
_entity_poly.pdbx_seq_one_letter_code
_entity_poly.pdbx_strand_id
1 'polypeptide(L)' 'MDESVTQHLILRYIYGETGPAEDLKVRGILSSNSEMMSYYKDAMEIKAQLNDAMEEPHPTSVSIICEHSHNSHTEAV' A
#
# COMPACT_ATOMS: atom_id res chain seq x y z
N MET A 1 -11.38 -2.49 -22.99
CA MET A 1 -10.27 -2.13 -22.08
C MET A 1 -9.50 -3.38 -21.80
N ASP A 2 -8.18 -3.29 -21.75
CA ASP A 2 -7.34 -4.40 -21.33
C ASP A 2 -7.56 -4.66 -19.82
N GLU A 3 -7.77 -5.92 -19.47
CA GLU A 3 -8.07 -6.35 -18.11
C GLU A 3 -6.86 -6.12 -17.19
N SER A 4 -5.65 -6.33 -17.72
CA SER A 4 -4.38 -6.08 -17.01
C SER A 4 -4.23 -4.62 -16.59
N VAL A 5 -4.55 -3.68 -17.49
CA VAL A 5 -4.52 -2.24 -17.21
C VAL A 5 -5.54 -1.87 -16.12
N THR A 6 -6.69 -2.54 -16.11
CA THR A 6 -7.76 -2.31 -15.14
C THR A 6 -7.39 -2.82 -13.75
N GLN A 7 -6.83 -4.03 -13.67
CA GLN A 7 -6.33 -4.61 -12.42
C GLN A 7 -5.19 -3.77 -11.83
N HIS A 8 -4.25 -3.30 -12.66
CA HIS A 8 -3.17 -2.41 -12.23
C HIS A 8 -3.71 -1.09 -11.65
N LEU A 9 -4.74 -0.51 -12.27
CA LEU A 9 -5.39 0.69 -11.75
C LEU A 9 -6.06 0.45 -10.39
N ILE A 10 -6.71 -0.71 -10.21
CA ILE A 10 -7.33 -1.09 -8.93
C ILE A 10 -6.25 -1.27 -7.84
N LEU A 11 -5.10 -1.87 -8.16
CA LEU A 11 -3.98 -2.00 -7.21
C LEU A 11 -3.47 -0.63 -6.75
N ARG A 12 -3.18 0.28 -7.68
CA ARG A 12 -2.77 1.64 -7.35
C ARG A 12 -3.80 2.34 -6.45
N TYR A 13 -5.09 2.13 -6.72
CA TYR A 13 -6.17 2.66 -5.87
C TYR A 13 -6.14 2.10 -4.44
N ILE A 14 -5.90 0.80 -4.26
CA ILE A 14 -5.75 0.15 -2.95
C ILE A 14 -4.59 0.76 -2.14
N TYR A 15 -3.49 1.13 -2.80
CA TYR A 15 -2.33 1.76 -2.16
C TYR A 15 -2.41 3.29 -2.05
N GLY A 16 -3.49 3.91 -2.55
CA GLY A 16 -3.68 5.36 -2.51
C GLY A 16 -2.79 6.13 -3.50
N GLU A 17 -2.34 5.47 -4.57
CA GLU A 17 -1.45 6.02 -5.60
C GLU A 17 -2.22 6.61 -6.79
N THR A 18 -3.54 6.78 -6.67
CA THR A 18 -4.42 7.31 -7.70
C THR A 18 -4.87 8.73 -7.40
N GLY A 19 -5.13 9.49 -8.47
CA GLY A 19 -5.73 10.83 -8.35
C GLY A 19 -7.26 10.80 -8.29
N PRO A 20 -7.93 11.91 -7.94
CA PRO A 20 -9.39 11.96 -7.78
C PRO A 20 -10.19 11.50 -9.01
N ALA A 21 -9.70 11.79 -10.21
CA ALA A 21 -10.34 11.36 -11.46
C ALA A 21 -10.18 9.86 -11.73
N GLU A 22 -9.08 9.26 -11.28
CA GLU A 22 -8.84 7.81 -11.36
C GLU A 22 -9.69 7.08 -10.32
N ASP A 23 -9.80 7.60 -9.10
CA ASP A 23 -10.65 7.05 -8.04
C ASP A 23 -12.10 6.92 -8.49
N LEU A 24 -12.64 7.95 -9.14
CA LEU A 24 -14.00 7.92 -9.65
C LEU A 24 -14.18 6.83 -10.71
N LYS A 25 -13.19 6.65 -11.61
CA LYS A 25 -13.20 5.58 -12.61
C LYS A 25 -13.18 4.21 -11.94
N VAL A 26 -12.32 4.01 -10.95
CA VAL A 26 -12.22 2.74 -10.21
C VAL A 26 -13.55 2.44 -9.53
N ARG A 27 -14.16 3.40 -8.82
CA ARG A 27 -15.48 3.22 -8.21
C ARG A 27 -16.55 2.82 -9.23
N GLY A 28 -16.54 3.45 -10.41
CA GLY A 28 -17.42 3.08 -11.52
C GLY A 28 -17.22 1.63 -11.99
N ILE A 29 -15.97 1.21 -12.18
CA ILE A 29 -15.61 -0.16 -12.58
C ILE A 29 -16.07 -1.16 -11.52
N LEU A 30 -15.76 -0.90 -10.24
CA LEU A 30 -16.14 -1.76 -9.13
C LEU A 30 -17.66 -1.90 -8.99
N SER A 31 -18.42 -0.84 -9.28
CA SER A 31 -19.89 -0.88 -9.21
C SER A 31 -20.56 -1.63 -10.37
N SER A 32 -19.87 -1.77 -11.51
CA SER A 32 -20.45 -2.32 -12.75
C SER A 32 -19.88 -3.68 -13.14
N ASN A 33 -18.74 -4.08 -12.57
CA ASN A 33 -18.07 -5.33 -12.87
C ASN A 33 -17.81 -6.14 -11.58
N SER A 34 -18.55 -7.24 -11.43
CA SER A 34 -18.44 -8.13 -10.26
C SER A 34 -17.11 -8.88 -10.17
N GLU A 35 -16.46 -9.17 -11.29
CA GLU A 35 -15.14 -9.81 -11.33
C GLU A 35 -14.08 -8.86 -10.78
N MET A 36 -14.09 -7.60 -11.22
CA MET A 36 -13.19 -6.57 -10.69
C MET A 36 -13.46 -6.27 -9.21
N MET A 37 -14.72 -6.36 -8.77
CA MET A 37 -15.05 -6.28 -7.34
C MET A 37 -14.49 -7.46 -6.55
N SER A 38 -14.52 -8.68 -7.09
CA SER A 38 -13.88 -9.85 -6.46
C SER A 38 -12.38 -9.62 -6.33
N TYR A 39 -11.72 -9.26 -7.44
CA TYR A 39 -10.30 -8.95 -7.46
C TYR A 39 -9.90 -7.89 -6.42
N TYR A 40 -10.68 -6.81 -6.31
CA TYR A 40 -10.45 -5.76 -5.32
C TYR A 40 -10.51 -6.30 -3.88
N LYS A 41 -11.48 -7.15 -3.57
CA LYS A 41 -11.62 -7.76 -2.23
C LYS A 41 -10.45 -8.68 -1.91
N ASP A 42 -10.08 -9.54 -2.86
CA ASP A 42 -8.96 -10.48 -2.69
C ASP A 42 -7.64 -9.71 -2.45
N ALA A 43 -7.40 -8.64 -3.22
CA ALA A 43 -6.22 -7.80 -3.06
C ALA A 43 -6.21 -7.03 -1.71
N MET A 44 -7.37 -6.57 -1.24
CA MET A 44 -7.51 -5.93 0.07
C MET A 44 -7.24 -6.92 1.21
N GLU A 45 -7.69 -8.17 1.08
CA GLU A 45 -7.41 -9.23 2.04
C GLU A 45 -5.91 -9.56 2.09
N ILE A 46 -5.27 -9.72 0.94
CA ILE A 46 -3.81 -9.94 0.87
C ILE A 46 -3.05 -8.79 1.53
N LYS A 47 -3.46 -7.54 1.26
CA LYS A 47 -2.84 -6.36 1.91
C LYS A 47 -2.99 -6.42 3.44
N ALA A 48 -4.14 -6.84 3.94
CA ALA A 48 -4.35 -7.00 5.38
C ALA A 48 -3.43 -8.09 5.97
N GLN A 49 -3.36 -9.25 5.32
CA GLN A 49 -2.50 -10.35 5.74
C GLN A 49 -1.00 -9.97 5.74
N LEU A 50 -0.56 -9.19 4.74
CA LEU A 50 0.83 -8.72 4.66
C LEU A 50 1.15 -7.67 5.73
N ASN A 51 0.18 -6.86 6.15
CA ASN A 51 0.40 -5.93 7.26
C ASN A 51 0.57 -6.67 8.61
N ASP A 52 -0.05 -7.84 8.75
CA ASP A 52 0.09 -8.68 9.94
C ASP A 52 1.38 -9.52 9.92
N ALA A 53 2.05 -9.61 8.77
CA ALA A 53 3.33 -10.29 8.66
C ALA A 53 4.43 -9.46 9.35
N MET A 54 4.76 -9.83 10.58
CA MET A 54 5.90 -9.26 11.30
C MET A 54 7.17 -10.04 10.98
N GLU A 55 8.17 -9.35 10.43
CA GLU A 55 9.55 -9.84 10.37
C GLU A 55 10.41 -9.09 11.38
N GLU A 56 11.34 -9.82 12.01
CA GLU A 56 12.33 -9.21 12.89
C GLU A 56 13.33 -8.39 12.03
N PRO A 57 13.47 -7.08 12.28
CA PRO A 57 14.43 -6.27 11.53
C PRO A 57 15.86 -6.74 11.82
N HIS A 58 16.74 -6.61 10.83
CA HIS A 58 18.14 -6.95 11.04
C HIS A 58 18.75 -6.07 12.16
N PRO A 59 19.52 -6.63 13.12
CA PRO A 59 20.04 -5.89 14.27
C PRO A 59 20.82 -4.62 13.89
N THR A 60 21.56 -4.66 12.77
CA THR A 60 22.29 -3.49 12.25
C THR A 60 21.36 -2.33 11.88
N SER A 61 20.21 -2.62 11.27
CA SER A 61 19.23 -1.58 10.91
C SER A 61 18.66 -0.92 12.15
N VAL A 62 18.38 -1.71 13.19
CA VAL A 62 17.94 -1.20 14.50
C VAL A 62 19.01 -0.29 15.11
N SER A 63 20.27 -0.73 15.13
CA SER A 63 21.40 0.06 15.67
C SER A 63 21.52 1.42 14.98
N ILE A 64 21.52 1.45 13.64
CA ILE A 64 21.66 2.68 12.85
C ILE A 64 20.53 3.67 13.18
N ILE A 65 19.28 3.20 13.26
CA ILE A 65 18.13 4.05 13.57
C ILE A 65 18.21 4.58 15.00
N CYS A 66 18.56 3.72 15.96
CA CYS A 66 18.70 4.11 17.36
C CYS A 66 19.85 5.10 17.58
N GLU A 67 21.00 4.89 16.94
CA GLU A 67 22.15 5.80 16.98
C GLU A 67 21.81 7.17 16.38
N HIS A 68 21.15 7.19 15.22
CA HIS A 68 20.69 8.44 14.61
C HIS A 68 19.74 9.19 15.55
N SER A 69 18.71 8.50 16.07
CA SER A 69 17.74 9.10 16.99
C SER A 69 18.37 9.64 18.28
N HIS A 70 19.44 9.03 18.78
CA HIS A 70 20.14 9.48 19.97
C HIS A 70 20.99 10.73 19.70
N ASN A 71 21.68 10.75 18.56
CA ASN A 71 22.56 11.86 18.17
C ASN A 71 21.77 13.12 17.76
N SER A 72 20.59 12.96 17.13
CA SER A 72 19.70 14.08 16.81
C SER A 72 19.15 14.81 18.04
N HIS A 73 19.17 14.18 19.22
CA HIS A 73 18.77 14.80 20.48
C HIS A 73 19.91 15.57 21.16
N THR A 74 21.16 15.41 20.69
CA THR A 74 22.35 15.97 21.34
C THR A 74 22.86 17.23 20.63
N GLU A 75 22.46 17.50 19.38
CA GLU A 75 22.77 18.73 18.64
C GLU A 75 21.61 19.75 18.64
N ALA A 76 21.03 20.00 19.81
CA ALA A 76 20.26 21.22 20.05
C ALA A 76 21.08 22.12 21.00
N VAL A 77 22.01 22.89 20.42
CA VAL A 77 22.68 24.04 21.06
C VAL A 77 22.31 25.29 20.29
#